data_AF-A0AA36HZJ8-F1
#
_entry.id   AF-A0AA36HZJ8-F1
#
_cell.length_a   1.000
_cell.length_b   1.000
_cell.length_c   1.000
_cell.angle_alpha   90.00
_cell.angle_beta   90.00
_cell.angle_gamma   90.00
#
_symmetry.space_group_name_H-M   'P 1'
#
loop_
_entity.id
_entity.type
_entity.pdbx_description
1 polymer ?
#
loop_
_entity_poly.entity_id
_entity_poly.type
_entity_poly.pdbx_seq_one_letter_code
_entity_poly.pdbx_strand_id
1 'polypeptide(L)'
;MAMRRPSSALQSTAVSVRRSSREGGDEVDVAKPYRRPRGALGKRHLLTFRKNQFSELVERTVDALKGTIAEASTEDVQEVLSKTRRHFDEVRCEADRKEAELLQIRQDIRFWESEAKPHEDQDHYHGFDRKHVSDKLKEAGVELEQALETQKVYRHMVERLIREQNILQQKVSLMEGYLHRKTREVETKQHFSRRVNEDKVGQIVKLEILEQDMHLERMVCTTAISDLSSAIERRKKDVSQGEDFENWRYEVAMEAATEAFEATAGRYRKIYAIEKLTGNCLQRLTFDQAEQSQATEDGFQRIREVTGLTDVMDIVHKFLNRDAEHEQLRNTVREAEGRLHQLQEEEASRPREDALVDAKPETRGIGTEITEFEQLLEDARRDHADVRERLKGSTLLVDSLIRYAQKLGKSLAPVREMPQVQDVSDLPTFFTHLVRIVEEFLNRAHAEMPDARLIKMTNEATNRVFTEQGKLLHDKEFLRSNCRVVTQDQGKVDDRVKKKESQPGEDERLDMEFANERERLKKEVSDKVAERDARMPKGRSQLVRIRRRDSH
;
A
#
# COMPACT_ATOMS: atom_id res chain seq x y z
N MET A 1 -29.51 32.43 -35.63
CA MET A 1 -30.53 31.77 -36.49
C MET A 1 -31.06 30.53 -35.78
N ALA A 2 -32.28 30.05 -36.14
CA ALA A 2 -32.89 28.78 -35.73
C ALA A 2 -32.78 28.40 -34.23
N MET A 3 -33.71 28.72 -33.31
CA MET A 3 -35.11 28.28 -33.20
C MET A 3 -35.35 26.76 -33.35
N ARG A 4 -35.64 26.08 -32.23
CA ARG A 4 -36.84 25.22 -32.04
C ARG A 4 -37.04 24.77 -30.58
N ARG A 5 -38.31 24.72 -30.14
CA ARG A 5 -38.81 24.03 -28.93
C ARG A 5 -39.52 22.72 -29.36
N PRO A 6 -39.75 21.77 -28.43
CA PRO A 6 -41.10 21.61 -27.86
C PRO A 6 -41.08 21.54 -26.31
N SER A 7 -42.16 21.77 -25.54
CA SER A 7 -43.61 21.94 -25.78
C SER A 7 -44.52 20.69 -25.68
N SER A 8 -44.50 20.02 -24.53
CA SER A 8 -45.69 19.43 -23.88
C SER A 8 -45.49 19.50 -22.35
N ALA A 9 -46.43 19.88 -21.48
CA ALA A 9 -47.90 19.80 -21.45
C ALA A 9 -48.44 18.42 -21.00
N LEU A 10 -48.35 18.13 -19.70
CA LEU A 10 -49.18 17.15 -19.00
C LEU A 10 -49.77 17.75 -17.72
N GLN A 11 -50.97 17.29 -17.37
CA GLN A 11 -51.94 18.04 -16.58
C GLN A 11 -51.80 17.85 -15.06
N SER A 12 -52.24 18.85 -14.31
CA SER A 12 -52.47 18.75 -12.86
C SER A 12 -53.69 17.87 -12.58
N THR A 13 -53.58 16.94 -11.62
CA THR A 13 -54.68 16.17 -11.05
C THR A 13 -54.63 16.19 -9.52
N ALA A 14 -54.86 17.38 -8.94
CA ALA A 14 -55.02 17.53 -7.50
C ALA A 14 -56.32 16.85 -7.02
N VAL A 15 -56.21 15.68 -6.38
CA VAL A 15 -57.36 14.95 -5.84
C VAL A 15 -57.87 15.65 -4.56
N SER A 16 -58.92 16.46 -4.72
CA SER A 16 -59.62 17.14 -3.64
C SER A 16 -60.38 16.16 -2.73
N VAL A 17 -59.74 15.70 -1.65
CA VAL A 17 -60.39 14.88 -0.62
C VAL A 17 -61.36 15.75 0.19
N ARG A 18 -62.66 15.63 -0.11
CA ARG A 18 -63.74 16.16 0.74
C ARG A 18 -63.66 15.50 2.13
N ARG A 19 -63.31 16.25 3.17
CA ARG A 19 -63.67 15.90 4.55
C ARG A 19 -65.01 16.55 4.88
N SER A 20 -66.03 15.74 5.09
CA SER A 20 -67.28 16.20 5.70
C SER A 20 -66.99 16.60 7.14
N SER A 21 -67.54 17.73 7.58
CA SER A 21 -67.80 17.94 9.00
C SER A 21 -68.68 16.81 9.51
N ARG A 22 -68.44 16.37 10.75
CA ARG A 22 -69.43 15.65 11.54
C ARG A 22 -69.23 16.06 12.99
N GLU A 23 -70.10 16.93 13.47
CA GLU A 23 -70.25 17.25 14.88
C GLU A 23 -70.86 16.04 15.60
N GLY A 24 -70.67 15.97 16.91
CA GLY A 24 -70.92 14.79 17.71
C GLY A 24 -69.86 14.68 18.81
N GLY A 25 -69.98 15.55 19.81
CA GLY A 25 -69.24 15.39 21.06
C GLY A 25 -69.98 14.42 21.96
N ASP A 26 -69.28 13.41 22.44
CA ASP A 26 -69.67 12.64 23.63
C ASP A 26 -68.57 12.80 24.67
N GLU A 27 -68.99 13.16 25.88
CA GLU A 27 -68.12 13.47 27.01
C GLU A 27 -67.80 12.16 27.76
N VAL A 28 -66.54 11.72 27.74
CA VAL A 28 -66.11 10.44 28.33
C VAL A 28 -64.90 10.66 29.26
N ASP A 29 -65.01 10.14 30.49
CA ASP A 29 -64.10 10.40 31.61
C ASP A 29 -62.60 10.27 31.29
N VAL A 30 -61.86 11.34 31.63
CA VAL A 30 -60.39 11.37 31.56
C VAL A 30 -59.79 10.63 32.75
N ALA A 31 -59.78 9.29 32.67
CA ALA A 31 -59.09 8.42 33.61
C ALA A 31 -57.58 8.75 33.66
N LYS A 32 -57.11 9.31 34.79
CA LYS A 32 -55.73 9.77 34.99
C LYS A 32 -54.71 8.66 34.71
N PRO A 33 -53.82 8.77 33.70
CA PRO A 33 -52.77 7.79 33.47
C PRO A 33 -51.66 7.89 34.52
N TYR A 34 -51.22 6.74 35.02
CA TYR A 34 -50.10 6.63 35.97
C TYR A 34 -48.83 7.31 35.42
N ARG A 35 -48.18 8.16 36.24
CA ARG A 35 -46.83 8.66 35.97
C ARG A 35 -45.83 7.50 35.99
N ARG A 36 -45.40 7.03 34.80
CA ARG A 36 -44.18 6.22 34.69
C ARG A 36 -42.95 7.10 34.95
N PRO A 37 -41.90 6.58 35.61
CA PRO A 37 -40.67 7.36 35.84
C PRO A 37 -39.97 7.68 34.51
N ARG A 38 -39.36 8.87 34.42
CA ARG A 38 -38.44 9.21 33.33
C ARG A 38 -37.19 8.32 33.45
N GLY A 39 -37.14 7.24 32.69
CA GLY A 39 -35.90 6.50 32.46
C GLY A 39 -34.86 7.46 31.86
N ALA A 40 -33.66 7.51 32.44
CA ALA A 40 -32.62 8.41 31.98
C ALA A 40 -32.20 8.07 30.54
N LEU A 41 -32.42 9.00 29.61
CA LEU A 41 -31.88 8.89 28.26
C LEU A 41 -30.36 8.93 28.35
N GLY A 42 -29.72 7.77 28.11
CA GLY A 42 -28.27 7.64 28.12
C GLY A 42 -27.66 8.60 27.12
N LYS A 43 -26.89 9.58 27.61
CA LYS A 43 -26.14 10.52 26.78
C LYS A 43 -25.20 9.71 25.87
N ARG A 44 -25.53 9.63 24.58
CA ARG A 44 -24.59 9.11 23.58
C ARG A 44 -23.38 10.05 23.59
N HIS A 45 -22.24 9.56 24.06
CA HIS A 45 -20.96 10.23 23.82
C HIS A 45 -20.66 10.17 22.32
N LEU A 46 -21.16 11.18 21.59
CA LEU A 46 -20.53 11.61 20.36
C LEU A 46 -19.08 11.97 20.72
N LEU A 47 -18.14 11.33 20.03
CA LEU A 47 -16.74 11.71 20.01
C LEU A 47 -16.63 13.05 19.27
N THR A 48 -17.02 14.11 19.98
CA THR A 48 -16.80 15.47 19.54
C THR A 48 -15.30 15.70 19.45
N PHE A 49 -14.87 16.27 18.32
CA PHE A 49 -13.58 16.96 18.24
C PHE A 49 -13.40 17.81 19.49
N ARG A 50 -12.20 17.80 20.09
CA ARG A 50 -11.89 18.64 21.25
C ARG A 50 -11.98 20.12 20.86
N LYS A 51 -13.20 20.70 20.91
CA LYS A 51 -13.38 22.15 21.02
C LYS A 51 -12.53 22.61 22.20
N ASN A 52 -11.70 23.62 21.99
CA ASN A 52 -10.91 24.21 23.07
C ASN A 52 -11.85 24.62 24.20
N GLN A 53 -11.51 24.28 25.46
CA GLN A 53 -12.36 24.58 26.63
C GLN A 53 -12.71 26.07 26.75
N PHE A 54 -11.81 26.94 26.28
CA PHE A 54 -12.06 28.38 26.13
C PHE A 54 -13.24 28.72 25.22
N SER A 55 -13.40 28.01 24.09
CA SER A 55 -14.54 28.18 23.18
C SER A 55 -15.85 27.71 23.81
N GLU A 56 -15.84 26.59 24.55
CA GLU A 56 -17.02 26.11 25.26
C GLU A 56 -17.39 27.03 26.46
N LEU A 57 -16.39 27.65 27.10
CA LEU A 57 -16.59 28.67 28.12
C LEU A 57 -17.17 29.97 27.53
N VAL A 58 -16.66 30.42 26.37
CA VAL A 58 -17.18 31.60 25.67
C VAL A 58 -18.59 31.34 25.14
N GLU A 59 -18.89 30.18 24.55
CA GLU A 59 -20.26 29.79 24.17
C GLU A 59 -21.20 29.84 25.39
N ARG A 60 -20.84 29.19 26.52
CA ARG A 60 -21.63 29.26 27.76
C ARG A 60 -21.80 30.68 28.32
N THR A 61 -20.76 31.51 28.24
CA THR A 61 -20.80 32.88 28.79
C THR A 61 -21.64 33.80 27.89
N VAL A 62 -21.58 33.61 26.57
CA VAL A 62 -22.40 34.34 25.59
C VAL A 62 -23.87 33.93 25.70
N ASP A 63 -24.17 32.64 25.90
CA ASP A 63 -25.55 32.18 26.11
C ASP A 63 -26.10 32.65 27.47
N ALA A 64 -25.27 32.64 28.54
CA ALA A 64 -25.63 33.19 29.85
C ALA A 64 -25.79 34.72 29.88
N LEU A 65 -25.20 35.44 28.91
CA LEU A 65 -25.37 36.89 28.72
C LEU A 65 -26.50 37.25 27.75
N LYS A 66 -27.01 36.29 26.97
CA LYS A 66 -28.18 36.47 26.08
C LYS A 66 -29.48 36.03 26.73
N GLY A 67 -29.45 34.97 27.55
CA GLY A 67 -30.64 34.39 28.15
C GLY A 67 -31.11 35.08 29.44
N THR A 68 -32.42 35.04 29.67
CA THR A 68 -33.03 35.05 31.02
C THR A 68 -32.88 36.31 31.90
N ILE A 69 -33.13 37.49 31.34
CA ILE A 69 -33.82 38.57 32.12
C ILE A 69 -35.06 39.06 31.36
N ALA A 70 -34.94 39.41 30.07
CA ALA A 70 -36.07 39.91 29.29
C ALA A 70 -37.12 38.82 28.99
N GLU A 71 -36.70 37.67 28.45
CA GLU A 71 -37.62 36.68 27.87
C GLU A 71 -38.59 36.07 28.90
N ALA A 72 -38.12 35.74 30.11
CA ALA A 72 -38.98 35.20 31.17
C ALA A 72 -40.14 36.14 31.53
N SER A 73 -39.90 37.45 31.60
CA SER A 73 -40.97 38.44 31.83
C SER A 73 -41.99 38.50 30.69
N THR A 74 -41.57 38.20 29.45
CA THR A 74 -42.48 38.13 28.30
C THR A 74 -43.23 36.81 28.19
N GLU A 75 -42.66 35.70 28.69
CA GLU A 75 -43.38 34.41 28.80
C GLU A 75 -44.47 34.49 29.86
N ASP A 76 -44.19 35.04 31.05
CA ASP A 76 -45.21 35.27 32.10
C ASP A 76 -46.36 36.14 31.59
N VAL A 77 -46.05 37.24 30.88
CA VAL A 77 -47.07 38.12 30.27
C VAL A 77 -47.86 37.40 29.16
N GLN A 78 -47.23 36.52 28.38
CA GLN A 78 -47.94 35.70 27.39
C GLN A 78 -48.83 34.61 28.04
N GLU A 79 -48.41 34.02 29.16
CA GLU A 79 -49.24 33.07 29.91
C GLU A 79 -50.45 33.79 30.54
N VAL A 80 -50.26 34.98 31.11
CA VAL A 80 -51.35 35.82 31.61
C VAL A 80 -52.32 36.21 30.48
N LEU A 81 -51.82 36.76 29.37
CA LEU A 81 -52.68 37.15 28.23
C LEU A 81 -53.44 35.97 27.63
N SER A 82 -52.83 34.79 27.55
CA SER A 82 -53.51 33.59 27.02
C SER A 82 -54.51 32.97 28.02
N LYS A 83 -54.28 33.09 29.33
CA LYS A 83 -55.30 32.80 30.37
C LYS A 83 -56.47 33.77 30.28
N THR A 84 -56.23 35.08 30.25
CA THR A 84 -57.27 36.11 30.12
C THR A 84 -58.11 35.92 28.86
N ARG A 85 -57.46 35.55 27.74
CA ARG A 85 -58.17 35.27 26.49
C ARG A 85 -59.06 34.03 26.57
N ARG A 86 -58.58 32.91 27.13
CA ARG A 86 -59.44 31.73 27.37
C ARG A 86 -60.63 32.09 28.25
N HIS A 87 -60.42 32.85 29.32
CA HIS A 87 -61.51 33.22 30.22
C HIS A 87 -62.55 34.13 29.55
N PHE A 88 -62.12 35.03 28.65
CA PHE A 88 -63.04 35.81 27.83
C PHE A 88 -63.83 34.94 26.85
N ASP A 89 -63.16 33.99 26.18
CA ASP A 89 -63.81 33.05 25.25
C ASP A 89 -64.77 32.08 25.98
N GLU A 90 -64.44 31.65 27.22
CA GLU A 90 -65.30 30.86 28.12
C GLU A 90 -66.56 31.63 28.52
N VAL A 91 -66.43 32.84 29.08
CA VAL A 91 -67.55 33.70 29.49
C VAL A 91 -68.45 34.06 28.31
N ARG A 92 -67.87 34.25 27.11
CA ARG A 92 -68.64 34.46 25.89
C ARG A 92 -69.46 33.22 25.50
N CYS A 93 -68.85 32.04 25.48
CA CYS A 93 -69.56 30.79 25.19
C CYS A 93 -70.68 30.51 26.21
N GLU A 94 -70.51 30.90 27.48
CA GLU A 94 -71.58 30.82 28.48
C GLU A 94 -72.71 31.83 28.21
N ALA A 95 -72.39 33.06 27.83
CA ALA A 95 -73.38 34.07 27.45
C ALA A 95 -74.20 33.65 26.20
N ASP A 96 -73.52 33.21 25.13
CA ASP A 96 -74.15 32.71 23.90
C ASP A 96 -75.10 31.52 24.21
N ARG A 97 -74.71 30.64 25.15
CA ARG A 97 -75.53 29.52 25.62
C ARG A 97 -76.76 29.98 26.42
N LYS A 98 -76.62 30.99 27.29
CA LYS A 98 -77.73 31.55 28.08
C LYS A 98 -78.73 32.33 27.22
N GLU A 99 -78.28 32.96 26.13
CA GLU A 99 -79.19 33.56 25.15
C GLU A 99 -80.01 32.50 24.40
N ALA A 100 -79.38 31.36 24.03
CA ALA A 100 -80.10 30.23 23.42
C ALA A 100 -81.14 29.61 24.36
N GLU A 101 -80.81 29.39 25.64
CA GLU A 101 -81.76 28.94 26.66
C GLU A 101 -82.96 29.91 26.81
N LEU A 102 -82.69 31.23 26.84
CA LEU A 102 -83.73 32.26 26.89
C LEU A 102 -84.62 32.28 25.65
N LEU A 103 -84.07 32.01 24.45
CA LEU A 103 -84.84 31.89 23.23
C LEU A 103 -85.76 30.65 23.23
N GLN A 104 -85.29 29.52 23.76
CA GLN A 104 -86.09 28.31 23.88
C GLN A 104 -87.26 28.51 24.85
N ILE A 105 -87.02 29.04 26.06
CA ILE A 105 -88.08 29.32 27.05
C ILE A 105 -89.14 30.28 26.46
N ARG A 106 -88.73 31.26 25.63
CA ARG A 106 -89.64 32.16 24.90
C ARG A 106 -90.44 31.49 23.79
N GLN A 107 -89.99 30.35 23.25
CA GLN A 107 -90.78 29.53 22.32
C GLN A 107 -91.77 28.64 23.07
N ASP A 108 -91.32 28.01 24.16
CA ASP A 108 -92.16 27.15 24.99
C ASP A 108 -93.35 27.93 25.58
N ILE A 109 -93.12 29.14 26.10
CA ILE A 109 -94.21 30.02 26.57
C ILE A 109 -95.25 30.28 25.48
N ARG A 110 -94.83 30.60 24.26
CA ARG A 110 -95.75 30.84 23.12
C ARG A 110 -96.51 29.58 22.70
N PHE A 111 -95.89 28.40 22.83
CA PHE A 111 -96.55 27.13 22.56
C PHE A 111 -97.70 26.92 23.54
N TRP A 112 -97.44 27.03 24.86
CA TRP A 112 -98.48 26.91 25.89
C TRP A 112 -99.55 28.01 25.80
N GLU A 113 -99.18 29.25 25.48
CA GLU A 113 -100.14 30.34 25.19
C GLU A 113 -101.03 30.05 23.97
N SER A 114 -100.56 29.26 23.00
CA SER A 114 -101.33 28.87 21.82
C SER A 114 -102.25 27.65 22.07
N GLU A 115 -101.85 26.74 22.96
CA GLU A 115 -102.61 25.55 23.34
C GLU A 115 -103.69 25.86 24.39
N ALA A 116 -103.53 26.94 25.18
CA ALA A 116 -104.47 27.40 26.19
C ALA A 116 -105.78 28.05 25.65
N LYS A 117 -106.30 27.57 24.52
CA LYS A 117 -107.63 27.93 24.01
C LYS A 117 -108.64 26.82 24.33
N PRO A 118 -109.69 27.08 25.13
CA PRO A 118 -110.74 26.09 25.36
C PRO A 118 -111.54 25.85 24.07
N HIS A 119 -111.56 24.61 23.60
CA HIS A 119 -112.31 24.18 22.40
C HIS A 119 -113.70 23.70 22.83
N GLU A 120 -114.62 24.65 23.04
CA GLU A 120 -116.01 24.36 23.44
C GLU A 120 -116.90 23.99 22.24
N ASP A 121 -116.76 22.76 21.73
CA ASP A 121 -117.76 22.13 20.84
C ASP A 121 -118.40 20.94 21.59
N GLN A 122 -119.56 21.08 22.25
CA GLN A 122 -120.91 21.40 21.76
C GLN A 122 -121.59 20.19 21.09
N ASP A 123 -122.16 19.31 21.93
CA ASP A 123 -122.91 18.12 21.50
C ASP A 123 -124.11 18.46 20.60
N HIS A 124 -124.10 17.93 19.37
CA HIS A 124 -125.26 17.85 18.49
C HIS A 124 -125.76 16.40 18.36
N TYR A 125 -126.24 15.87 19.48
CA TYR A 125 -126.79 14.52 19.58
C TYR A 125 -128.21 14.42 18.96
N HIS A 126 -128.32 14.57 17.65
CA HIS A 126 -129.57 14.33 16.94
C HIS A 126 -130.01 12.87 17.06
N GLY A 127 -131.32 12.66 17.25
CA GLY A 127 -131.91 11.37 17.62
C GLY A 127 -131.72 10.26 16.59
N PHE A 128 -130.69 9.43 16.78
CA PHE A 128 -130.57 8.15 16.09
C PHE A 128 -131.65 7.18 16.58
N ASP A 129 -132.32 6.52 15.63
CA ASP A 129 -133.18 5.37 15.92
C ASP A 129 -132.39 4.33 16.73
N ARG A 130 -133.02 3.73 17.76
CA ARG A 130 -132.43 2.71 18.62
C ARG A 130 -131.85 1.54 17.83
N LYS A 131 -132.44 1.23 16.67
CA LYS A 131 -131.88 0.23 15.74
C LYS A 131 -130.56 0.72 15.12
N HIS A 132 -130.52 1.94 14.62
CA HIS A 132 -129.31 2.56 14.04
C HIS A 132 -128.17 2.69 15.06
N VAL A 133 -128.48 3.01 16.33
CA VAL A 133 -127.48 2.99 17.43
C VAL A 133 -126.97 1.56 17.66
N SER A 134 -127.85 0.56 17.67
CA SER A 134 -127.48 -0.86 17.87
C SER A 134 -126.63 -1.41 16.72
N ASP A 135 -126.94 -1.03 15.48
CA ASP A 135 -126.18 -1.47 14.31
C ASP A 135 -124.81 -0.75 14.23
N LYS A 136 -124.74 0.55 14.53
CA LYS A 136 -123.46 1.27 14.74
C LYS A 136 -122.63 0.70 15.89
N LEU A 137 -123.25 0.23 16.97
CA LEU A 137 -122.54 -0.38 18.10
C LEU A 137 -121.89 -1.72 17.70
N LYS A 138 -122.51 -2.49 16.80
CA LYS A 138 -121.91 -3.70 16.22
C LYS A 138 -120.81 -3.36 15.23
N GLU A 139 -121.02 -2.36 14.37
CA GLU A 139 -120.05 -1.87 13.40
C GLU A 139 -118.77 -1.40 14.12
N ALA A 140 -118.90 -0.50 15.10
CA ALA A 140 -117.80 -0.07 15.96
C ALA A 140 -117.19 -1.22 16.81
N GLY A 141 -117.98 -2.26 17.14
CA GLY A 141 -117.47 -3.48 17.78
C GLY A 141 -116.56 -4.30 16.86
N VAL A 142 -116.95 -4.47 15.59
CA VAL A 142 -116.14 -5.14 14.56
C VAL A 142 -114.91 -4.30 14.20
N GLU A 143 -115.04 -2.98 14.10
CA GLU A 143 -113.90 -2.06 13.94
C GLU A 143 -112.94 -2.14 15.14
N LEU A 144 -113.44 -2.24 16.36
CA LEU A 144 -112.62 -2.42 17.57
C LEU A 144 -111.90 -3.77 17.57
N GLU A 145 -112.55 -4.87 17.17
CA GLU A 145 -111.90 -6.17 17.01
C GLU A 145 -110.80 -6.12 15.94
N GLN A 146 -111.07 -5.54 14.77
CA GLN A 146 -110.08 -5.33 13.71
C GLN A 146 -108.92 -4.43 14.16
N ALA A 147 -109.19 -3.38 14.93
CA ALA A 147 -108.18 -2.50 15.51
C ALA A 147 -107.32 -3.23 16.56
N LEU A 148 -107.92 -4.10 17.38
CA LEU A 148 -107.20 -4.94 18.33
C LEU A 148 -106.35 -6.01 17.64
N GLU A 149 -106.80 -6.60 16.54
CA GLU A 149 -105.98 -7.50 15.71
C GLU A 149 -104.83 -6.76 15.03
N THR A 150 -105.11 -5.59 14.44
CA THR A 150 -104.11 -4.71 13.86
C THR A 150 -103.07 -4.27 14.90
N GLN A 151 -103.49 -3.99 16.14
CA GLN A 151 -102.58 -3.69 17.26
C GLN A 151 -101.69 -4.89 17.62
N LYS A 152 -102.21 -6.13 17.60
CA LYS A 152 -101.39 -7.35 17.81
C LYS A 152 -100.33 -7.50 16.71
N VAL A 153 -100.69 -7.25 15.45
CA VAL A 153 -99.76 -7.28 14.30
C VAL A 153 -98.67 -6.22 14.46
N TYR A 154 -99.02 -4.96 14.72
CA TYR A 154 -98.02 -3.91 14.93
C TYR A 154 -97.13 -4.18 16.14
N ARG A 155 -97.68 -4.70 17.25
CA ARG A 155 -96.88 -5.11 18.42
C ARG A 155 -95.85 -6.17 18.05
N HIS A 156 -96.24 -7.20 17.30
CA HIS A 156 -95.32 -8.23 16.83
C HIS A 156 -94.25 -7.68 15.85
N MET A 157 -94.62 -6.73 14.98
CA MET A 157 -93.67 -6.04 14.11
C MET A 157 -92.64 -5.23 14.92
N VAL A 158 -93.06 -4.51 15.97
CA VAL A 158 -92.15 -3.78 16.87
C VAL A 158 -91.24 -4.74 17.64
N GLU A 159 -91.80 -5.82 18.22
CA GLU A 159 -91.01 -6.88 18.89
C GLU A 159 -89.99 -7.55 17.94
N ARG A 160 -90.31 -7.66 16.65
CA ARG A 160 -89.39 -8.16 15.62
C ARG A 160 -88.30 -7.12 15.31
N LEU A 161 -88.67 -5.86 15.08
CA LEU A 161 -87.72 -4.78 14.77
C LEU A 161 -86.73 -4.55 15.92
N ILE A 162 -87.18 -4.61 17.18
CA ILE A 162 -86.29 -4.53 18.35
C ILE A 162 -85.28 -5.69 18.37
N ARG A 163 -85.71 -6.92 18.05
CA ARG A 163 -84.79 -8.07 17.93
C ARG A 163 -83.78 -7.90 16.80
N GLU A 164 -84.22 -7.43 15.64
CA GLU A 164 -83.33 -7.16 14.49
C GLU A 164 -82.34 -6.02 14.80
N GLN A 165 -82.79 -4.94 15.47
CA GLN A 165 -81.95 -3.85 15.97
C GLN A 165 -80.89 -4.34 16.96
N ASN A 166 -81.27 -5.18 17.94
CA ASN A 166 -80.34 -5.74 18.92
C ASN A 166 -79.25 -6.61 18.26
N ILE A 167 -79.61 -7.41 17.24
CA ILE A 167 -78.67 -8.22 16.45
C ILE A 167 -77.70 -7.29 15.66
N LEU A 168 -78.21 -6.19 15.09
CA LEU A 168 -77.37 -5.20 14.41
C LEU A 168 -76.41 -4.50 15.37
N GLN A 169 -76.86 -4.09 16.56
CA GLN A 169 -76.00 -3.49 17.59
C GLN A 169 -74.89 -4.45 18.04
N GLN A 170 -75.20 -5.73 18.28
CA GLN A 170 -74.19 -6.76 18.58
C GLN A 170 -73.16 -6.89 17.46
N LYS A 171 -73.61 -6.88 16.19
CA LYS A 171 -72.72 -6.94 15.02
C LYS A 171 -71.82 -5.71 14.90
N VAL A 172 -72.34 -4.51 15.17
CA VAL A 172 -71.55 -3.26 15.19
C VAL A 172 -70.49 -3.34 16.28
N SER A 173 -70.84 -3.71 17.50
CA SER A 173 -69.90 -3.85 18.62
C SER A 173 -68.78 -4.86 18.32
N LEU A 174 -69.10 -5.98 17.67
CA LEU A 174 -68.10 -6.96 17.22
C LEU A 174 -67.16 -6.40 16.14
N MET A 175 -67.68 -5.58 15.21
CA MET A 175 -66.88 -4.91 14.18
C MET A 175 -65.98 -3.82 14.77
N GLU A 176 -66.46 -3.02 15.73
CA GLU A 176 -65.67 -2.04 16.47
C GLU A 176 -64.53 -2.71 17.25
N GLY A 177 -64.85 -3.80 17.97
CA GLY A 177 -63.85 -4.62 18.65
C GLY A 177 -62.83 -5.27 17.72
N TYR A 178 -63.17 -5.51 16.44
CA TYR A 178 -62.22 -5.94 15.41
C TYR A 178 -61.34 -4.77 14.91
N LEU A 179 -61.95 -3.63 14.59
CA LEU A 179 -61.25 -2.41 14.13
C LEU A 179 -60.26 -1.90 15.18
N HIS A 180 -60.63 -1.92 16.47
CA HIS A 180 -59.75 -1.50 17.56
C HIS A 180 -58.52 -2.41 17.69
N ARG A 181 -58.72 -3.74 17.60
CA ARG A 181 -57.61 -4.72 17.57
C ARG A 181 -56.70 -4.51 16.37
N LYS A 182 -57.26 -4.30 15.16
CA LYS A 182 -56.47 -4.03 13.96
C LYS A 182 -55.74 -2.69 13.99
N THR A 183 -56.30 -1.66 14.62
CA THR A 183 -55.63 -0.37 14.84
C THR A 183 -54.38 -0.57 15.70
N ARG A 184 -54.50 -1.28 16.84
CA ARG A 184 -53.37 -1.63 17.71
C ARG A 184 -52.31 -2.50 17.01
N GLU A 185 -52.72 -3.44 16.14
CA GLU A 185 -51.78 -4.20 15.28
C GLU A 185 -51.00 -3.30 14.30
N VAL A 186 -51.65 -2.27 13.74
CA VAL A 186 -50.97 -1.30 12.85
C VAL A 186 -50.03 -0.40 13.65
N GLU A 187 -50.44 0.11 14.81
CA GLU A 187 -49.59 0.94 15.69
C GLU A 187 -48.33 0.19 16.13
N THR A 188 -48.46 -1.05 16.61
CA THR A 188 -47.32 -1.88 17.02
C THR A 188 -46.38 -2.19 15.85
N LYS A 189 -46.91 -2.50 14.66
CA LYS A 189 -46.11 -2.66 13.42
C LYS A 189 -45.41 -1.36 13.02
N GLN A 190 -46.05 -0.20 13.16
CA GLN A 190 -45.40 1.09 12.91
C GLN A 190 -44.26 1.37 13.91
N HIS A 191 -44.47 1.13 15.21
CA HIS A 191 -43.42 1.31 16.21
C HIS A 191 -42.23 0.37 15.99
N PHE A 192 -42.47 -0.88 15.61
CA PHE A 192 -41.42 -1.81 15.20
C PHE A 192 -40.67 -1.31 13.95
N SER A 193 -41.39 -0.86 12.92
CA SER A 193 -40.79 -0.31 11.70
C SER A 193 -39.98 0.97 11.94
N ARG A 194 -40.36 1.80 12.92
CA ARG A 194 -39.57 2.99 13.31
C ARG A 194 -38.25 2.58 13.96
N ARG A 195 -38.28 1.68 14.95
CA ARG A 195 -37.07 1.13 15.59
C ARG A 195 -36.10 0.49 14.59
N VAL A 196 -36.58 -0.39 13.71
CA VAL A 196 -35.74 -1.03 12.68
C VAL A 196 -35.12 0.01 11.72
N ASN A 197 -35.81 1.12 11.45
CA ASN A 197 -35.25 2.21 10.66
C ASN A 197 -34.24 3.06 11.45
N GLU A 198 -34.50 3.34 12.73
CA GLU A 198 -33.58 4.03 13.65
C GLU A 198 -32.26 3.24 13.82
N ASP A 199 -32.36 1.92 14.02
CA ASP A 199 -31.20 1.00 14.09
C ASP A 199 -30.44 0.96 12.75
N LYS A 200 -31.14 0.90 11.62
CA LYS A 200 -30.52 0.94 10.29
C LYS A 200 -29.79 2.26 10.04
N VAL A 201 -30.38 3.41 10.39
CA VAL A 201 -29.71 4.72 10.28
C VAL A 201 -28.49 4.76 11.21
N GLY A 202 -28.60 4.22 12.43
CA GLY A 202 -27.48 4.07 13.36
C GLY A 202 -26.36 3.14 12.86
N GLN A 203 -26.66 2.17 11.99
CA GLN A 203 -25.65 1.35 11.31
C GLN A 203 -25.01 2.09 10.13
N ILE A 204 -25.77 2.84 9.34
CA ILE A 204 -25.25 3.66 8.23
C ILE A 204 -24.25 4.69 8.74
N VAL A 205 -24.59 5.46 9.78
CA VAL A 205 -23.69 6.46 10.37
C VAL A 205 -22.41 5.83 10.94
N LYS A 206 -22.47 4.59 11.44
CA LYS A 206 -21.26 3.87 11.89
C LYS A 206 -20.36 3.45 10.73
N LEU A 207 -20.93 3.06 9.60
CA LEU A 207 -20.15 2.74 8.39
C LEU A 207 -19.51 4.01 7.81
N GLU A 208 -20.26 5.11 7.75
CA GLU A 208 -19.77 6.41 7.28
C GLU A 208 -18.58 6.92 8.11
N ILE A 209 -18.61 6.78 9.44
CA ILE A 209 -17.47 7.10 10.31
C ILE A 209 -16.25 6.21 10.00
N LEU A 210 -16.45 4.89 9.86
CA LEU A 210 -15.35 3.97 9.54
C LEU A 210 -14.75 4.22 8.15
N GLU A 211 -15.57 4.62 7.17
CA GLU A 211 -15.11 5.02 5.83
C GLU A 211 -14.29 6.32 5.88
N GLN A 212 -14.66 7.28 6.74
CA GLN A 212 -13.89 8.51 6.98
C GLN A 212 -12.56 8.20 7.70
N ASP A 213 -12.56 7.37 8.74
CA ASP A 213 -11.35 6.94 9.45
C ASP A 213 -10.36 6.22 8.50
N MET A 214 -10.85 5.28 7.69
CA MET A 214 -10.04 4.61 6.66
C MET A 214 -9.52 5.55 5.57
N HIS A 215 -10.26 6.62 5.24
CA HIS A 215 -9.78 7.64 4.29
C HIS A 215 -8.64 8.47 4.90
N LEU A 216 -8.76 8.86 6.16
CA LEU A 216 -7.72 9.60 6.88
C LEU A 216 -6.45 8.75 7.06
N GLU A 217 -6.58 7.47 7.43
CA GLU A 217 -5.46 6.54 7.51
C GLU A 217 -4.73 6.41 6.16
N ARG A 218 -5.47 6.25 5.05
CA ARG A 218 -4.89 6.22 3.69
C ARG A 218 -4.14 7.49 3.34
N MET A 219 -4.67 8.68 3.70
CA MET A 219 -3.98 9.95 3.47
C MET A 219 -2.68 10.05 4.25
N VAL A 220 -2.66 9.66 5.52
CA VAL A 220 -1.46 9.64 6.36
C VAL A 220 -0.42 8.68 5.78
N CYS A 221 -0.81 7.45 5.43
CA CYS A 221 0.08 6.46 4.81
C CYS A 221 0.63 6.92 3.45
N THR A 222 -0.19 7.54 2.60
CA THR A 222 0.26 8.09 1.31
C THR A 222 1.27 9.23 1.50
N THR A 223 1.04 10.10 2.50
CA THR A 223 1.97 11.18 2.85
C THR A 223 3.30 10.61 3.34
N ALA A 224 3.28 9.66 4.28
CA ALA A 224 4.49 9.04 4.81
C ALA A 224 5.30 8.29 3.73
N ILE A 225 4.63 7.64 2.77
CA ILE A 225 5.29 7.01 1.61
C ILE A 225 5.95 8.06 0.70
N SER A 226 5.29 9.21 0.47
CA SER A 226 5.85 10.33 -0.29
C SER A 226 7.08 10.93 0.40
N ASP A 227 7.04 11.11 1.71
CA ASP A 227 8.16 11.61 2.51
C ASP A 227 9.35 10.64 2.51
N LEU A 228 9.09 9.34 2.67
CA LEU A 228 10.12 8.29 2.60
C LEU A 228 10.75 8.19 1.21
N SER A 229 9.95 8.24 0.14
CA SER A 229 10.48 8.29 -1.23
C SER A 229 11.35 9.53 -1.43
N SER A 230 10.89 10.69 -0.95
CA SER A 230 11.64 11.95 -1.01
C SER A 230 12.91 11.95 -0.14
N ALA A 231 13.00 11.10 0.88
CA ALA A 231 14.23 10.88 1.66
C ALA A 231 15.19 9.91 0.96
N ILE A 232 14.67 8.86 0.31
CA ILE A 232 15.44 7.90 -0.48
C ILE A 232 16.12 8.58 -1.68
N GLU A 233 15.38 9.38 -2.46
CA GLU A 233 15.96 10.07 -3.62
C GLU A 233 17.01 11.13 -3.24
N ARG A 234 16.85 11.81 -2.10
CA ARG A 234 17.92 12.66 -1.54
C ARG A 234 19.15 11.82 -1.21
N ARG A 235 19.01 10.73 -0.47
CA ARG A 235 20.13 9.85 -0.11
C ARG A 235 20.83 9.25 -1.33
N LYS A 236 20.10 8.85 -2.38
CA LYS A 236 20.70 8.41 -3.65
C LYS A 236 21.56 9.51 -4.27
N LYS A 237 21.04 10.74 -4.34
CA LYS A 237 21.77 11.90 -4.88
C LYS A 237 23.01 12.21 -4.04
N ASP A 238 22.93 12.06 -2.71
CA ASP A 238 24.07 12.28 -1.82
C ASP A 238 25.15 11.18 -1.97
N VAL A 239 24.74 9.94 -2.23
CA VAL A 239 25.66 8.82 -2.56
C VAL A 239 26.33 9.03 -3.91
N SER A 240 25.57 9.35 -4.97
CA SER A 240 26.12 9.63 -6.31
C SER A 240 27.09 10.82 -6.29
N GLN A 241 26.83 11.89 -5.54
CA GLN A 241 27.80 12.98 -5.35
C GLN A 241 29.07 12.53 -4.61
N GLY A 242 28.97 11.51 -3.74
CA GLY A 242 30.12 10.89 -3.08
C GLY A 242 30.95 10.05 -4.05
N GLU A 243 30.29 9.28 -4.92
CA GLU A 243 30.90 8.49 -5.99
C GLU A 243 31.58 9.39 -7.03
N ASP A 244 30.91 10.46 -7.50
CA ASP A 244 31.48 11.49 -8.38
C ASP A 244 32.75 12.12 -7.77
N PHE A 245 32.72 12.42 -6.47
CA PHE A 245 33.86 13.01 -5.76
C PHE A 245 35.00 12.01 -5.51
N GLU A 246 34.71 10.73 -5.30
CA GLU A 246 35.72 9.69 -5.17
C GLU A 246 36.38 9.37 -6.53
N ASN A 247 35.60 9.32 -7.61
CA ASN A 247 36.09 9.23 -8.99
C ASN A 247 37.01 10.40 -9.31
N TRP A 248 36.58 11.65 -9.07
CA TRP A 248 37.42 12.83 -9.26
C TRP A 248 38.73 12.80 -8.45
N ARG A 249 38.66 12.32 -7.19
CA ARG A 249 39.88 12.12 -6.37
C ARG A 249 40.81 11.03 -6.92
N TYR A 250 40.26 9.98 -7.52
CA TYR A 250 41.04 8.92 -8.16
C TYR A 250 41.69 9.41 -9.47
N GLU A 251 40.96 10.18 -10.29
CA GLU A 251 41.48 10.85 -11.49
C GLU A 251 42.66 11.76 -11.12
N VAL A 252 42.47 12.71 -10.20
CA VAL A 252 43.53 13.64 -9.75
C VAL A 252 44.73 12.90 -9.15
N ALA A 253 44.49 11.80 -8.40
CA ALA A 253 45.59 10.99 -7.86
C ALA A 253 46.36 10.24 -8.95
N MET A 254 45.69 9.79 -10.01
CA MET A 254 46.32 9.10 -11.14
C MET A 254 47.03 10.07 -12.10
N GLU A 255 46.48 11.27 -12.33
CA GLU A 255 47.17 12.36 -13.03
C GLU A 255 48.48 12.74 -12.31
N ALA A 256 48.41 13.00 -11.00
CA ALA A 256 49.59 13.35 -10.20
C ALA A 256 50.62 12.20 -10.13
N ALA A 257 50.18 10.94 -10.11
CA ALA A 257 51.07 9.78 -10.19
C ALA A 257 51.74 9.65 -11.56
N THR A 258 51.01 9.93 -12.66
CA THR A 258 51.56 9.96 -14.02
C THR A 258 52.55 11.10 -14.20
N GLU A 259 52.24 12.32 -13.75
CA GLU A 259 53.16 13.46 -13.80
C GLU A 259 54.46 13.16 -13.02
N ALA A 260 54.35 12.59 -11.82
CA ALA A 260 55.51 12.16 -11.03
C ALA A 260 56.32 11.05 -11.74
N PHE A 261 55.65 10.13 -12.45
CA PHE A 261 56.33 9.11 -13.26
C PHE A 261 57.04 9.73 -14.47
N GLU A 262 56.42 10.66 -15.19
CA GLU A 262 57.07 11.35 -16.31
C GLU A 262 58.26 12.20 -15.87
N ALA A 263 58.14 12.92 -14.75
CA ALA A 263 59.23 13.69 -14.15
C ALA A 263 60.40 12.80 -13.73
N THR A 264 60.13 11.64 -13.11
CA THR A 264 61.19 10.68 -12.75
C THR A 264 61.78 9.98 -13.98
N ALA A 265 60.99 9.61 -14.97
CA ALA A 265 61.48 9.08 -16.26
C ALA A 265 62.31 10.13 -17.03
N GLY A 266 61.99 11.43 -16.91
CA GLY A 266 62.80 12.53 -17.39
C GLY A 266 64.15 12.63 -16.66
N ARG A 267 64.17 12.43 -15.34
CA ARG A 267 65.40 12.36 -14.53
C ARG A 267 66.26 11.15 -14.90
N TYR A 268 65.69 9.96 -15.04
CA TYR A 268 66.44 8.75 -15.43
C TYR A 268 67.05 8.88 -16.83
N ARG A 269 66.33 9.46 -17.81
CA ARG A 269 66.89 9.76 -19.14
C ARG A 269 68.11 10.69 -19.08
N LYS A 270 68.10 11.69 -18.18
CA LYS A 270 69.27 12.57 -17.94
C LYS A 270 70.44 11.84 -17.27
N ILE A 271 70.17 11.01 -16.27
CA ILE A 271 71.21 10.20 -15.58
C ILE A 271 71.88 9.25 -16.58
N TYR A 272 71.09 8.48 -17.34
CA TYR A 272 71.61 7.55 -18.35
C TYR A 272 72.46 8.24 -19.43
N ALA A 273 72.09 9.46 -19.85
CA ALA A 273 72.91 10.24 -20.78
C ALA A 273 74.26 10.65 -20.17
N ILE A 274 74.29 11.04 -18.88
CA ILE A 274 75.52 11.36 -18.15
C ILE A 274 76.39 10.10 -17.96
N GLU A 275 75.78 8.97 -17.60
CA GLU A 275 76.47 7.68 -17.48
C GLU A 275 77.08 7.23 -18.81
N LYS A 276 76.37 7.40 -19.94
CA LYS A 276 76.90 7.10 -21.27
C LYS A 276 78.03 8.03 -21.69
N LEU A 277 77.93 9.34 -21.44
CA LEU A 277 79.02 10.28 -21.71
C LEU A 277 80.26 9.98 -20.85
N THR A 278 80.05 9.66 -19.57
CA THR A 278 81.13 9.30 -18.63
C THR A 278 81.78 7.98 -19.01
N GLY A 279 80.99 6.96 -19.35
CA GLY A 279 81.46 5.66 -19.82
C GLY A 279 82.26 5.75 -21.12
N ASN A 280 81.79 6.52 -22.10
CA ASN A 280 82.54 6.77 -23.34
C ASN A 280 83.84 7.53 -23.07
N CYS A 281 83.84 8.49 -22.13
CA CYS A 281 85.04 9.24 -21.74
C CYS A 281 86.08 8.34 -21.04
N LEU A 282 85.64 7.48 -20.11
CA LEU A 282 86.50 6.50 -19.45
C LEU A 282 87.02 5.44 -20.43
N GLN A 283 86.16 4.93 -21.32
CA GLN A 283 86.57 3.98 -22.36
C GLN A 283 87.64 4.58 -23.26
N ARG A 284 87.48 5.85 -23.67
CA ARG A 284 88.51 6.58 -24.41
C ARG A 284 89.77 6.74 -23.58
N LEU A 285 89.70 7.21 -22.34
CA LEU A 285 90.88 7.40 -21.48
C LEU A 285 91.67 6.10 -21.32
N THR A 286 90.99 4.97 -21.13
CA THR A 286 91.60 3.63 -21.07
C THR A 286 92.23 3.20 -22.40
N PHE A 287 91.62 3.56 -23.53
CA PHE A 287 92.18 3.28 -24.86
C PHE A 287 93.40 4.16 -25.14
N ASP A 288 93.30 5.48 -24.92
CA ASP A 288 94.38 6.44 -25.05
C ASP A 288 95.56 6.07 -24.11
N GLN A 289 95.29 5.51 -22.92
CA GLN A 289 96.31 4.99 -21.99
C GLN A 289 96.91 3.65 -22.48
N ALA A 290 96.11 2.75 -23.04
CA ALA A 290 96.59 1.48 -23.58
C ALA A 290 97.46 1.70 -24.83
N GLU A 291 97.08 2.64 -25.70
CA GLU A 291 97.85 3.07 -26.86
C GLU A 291 99.18 3.71 -26.43
N GLN A 292 99.18 4.59 -25.42
CA GLN A 292 100.43 5.11 -24.83
C GLN A 292 101.31 4.01 -24.24
N SER A 293 100.72 3.06 -23.51
CA SER A 293 101.45 1.93 -22.91
C SER A 293 102.08 1.05 -23.99
N GLN A 294 101.32 0.69 -25.02
CA GLN A 294 101.80 -0.06 -26.19
C GLN A 294 102.90 0.71 -26.92
N ALA A 295 102.75 2.02 -27.14
CA ALA A 295 103.77 2.85 -27.77
C ALA A 295 105.07 2.92 -26.95
N THR A 296 104.99 2.88 -25.61
CA THR A 296 106.20 2.75 -24.76
C THR A 296 106.78 1.34 -24.79
N GLU A 297 105.95 0.29 -24.81
CA GLU A 297 106.41 -1.10 -24.90
C GLU A 297 107.07 -1.38 -26.25
N ASP A 298 106.46 -0.98 -27.37
CA ASP A 298 107.05 -0.94 -28.71
C ASP A 298 108.39 -0.18 -28.72
N GLY A 299 108.49 0.92 -27.98
CA GLY A 299 109.72 1.69 -27.80
C GLY A 299 110.81 0.87 -27.13
N PHE A 300 110.52 0.25 -25.98
CA PHE A 300 111.44 -0.65 -25.29
C PHE A 300 111.77 -1.91 -26.09
N GLN A 301 110.81 -2.45 -26.84
CA GLN A 301 110.97 -3.62 -27.70
C GLN A 301 111.92 -3.32 -28.88
N ARG A 302 111.77 -2.18 -29.54
CA ARG A 302 112.73 -1.73 -30.58
C ARG A 302 114.12 -1.47 -29.99
N ILE A 303 114.22 -0.94 -28.76
CA ILE A 303 115.51 -0.77 -28.08
C ILE A 303 116.12 -2.14 -27.74
N ARG A 304 115.34 -3.10 -27.23
CA ARG A 304 115.74 -4.50 -27.01
C ARG A 304 116.25 -5.15 -28.28
N GLU A 305 115.54 -5.00 -29.40
CA GLU A 305 115.93 -5.53 -30.71
C GLU A 305 117.22 -4.92 -31.25
N VAL A 306 117.41 -3.61 -31.08
CA VAL A 306 118.61 -2.88 -31.55
C VAL A 306 119.83 -3.07 -30.64
N THR A 307 119.64 -3.32 -29.35
CA THR A 307 120.73 -3.40 -28.35
C THR A 307 121.03 -4.80 -27.81
N GLY A 308 120.16 -5.79 -28.07
CA GLY A 308 120.25 -7.14 -27.53
C GLY A 308 119.91 -7.27 -26.03
N LEU A 309 119.49 -6.18 -25.37
CA LEU A 309 119.20 -6.14 -23.94
C LEU A 309 117.80 -6.70 -23.66
N THR A 310 117.73 -7.90 -23.08
CA THR A 310 116.46 -8.59 -22.84
C THR A 310 115.65 -7.98 -21.69
N ASP A 311 116.27 -7.55 -20.60
CA ASP A 311 115.59 -6.89 -19.48
C ASP A 311 115.39 -5.39 -19.74
N VAL A 312 114.19 -4.89 -19.42
CA VAL A 312 113.86 -3.45 -19.43
C VAL A 312 114.68 -2.71 -18.37
N MET A 313 114.99 -3.33 -17.24
CA MET A 313 115.84 -2.75 -16.20
C MET A 313 117.28 -2.55 -16.69
N ASP A 314 117.82 -3.48 -17.47
CA ASP A 314 119.15 -3.32 -18.10
C ASP A 314 119.13 -2.21 -19.15
N ILE A 315 118.06 -2.09 -19.95
CA ILE A 315 117.88 -0.97 -20.89
C ILE A 315 117.86 0.37 -20.15
N VAL A 316 117.07 0.50 -19.09
CA VAL A 316 116.96 1.74 -18.31
C VAL A 316 118.27 2.06 -17.59
N HIS A 317 118.93 1.06 -17.00
CA HIS A 317 120.20 1.25 -16.31
C HIS A 317 121.32 1.64 -17.29
N LYS A 318 121.42 0.99 -18.47
CA LYS A 318 122.33 1.41 -19.53
C LYS A 318 121.95 2.72 -20.19
N PHE A 319 120.69 3.15 -20.19
CA PHE A 319 120.30 4.47 -20.67
C PHE A 319 120.69 5.59 -19.68
N LEU A 320 120.53 5.35 -18.37
CA LEU A 320 120.96 6.28 -17.32
C LEU A 320 122.48 6.36 -17.20
N ASN A 321 123.17 5.22 -17.31
CA ASN A 321 124.63 5.16 -17.34
C ASN A 321 125.20 5.49 -18.72
N ARG A 322 124.37 5.68 -19.76
CA ARG A 322 124.79 5.74 -21.18
C ARG A 322 125.90 6.76 -21.41
N ASP A 323 125.79 7.92 -20.80
CA ASP A 323 126.73 9.02 -21.05
C ASP A 323 128.06 8.79 -20.31
N ALA A 324 128.05 8.07 -19.18
CA ALA A 324 129.26 7.59 -18.51
C ALA A 324 129.90 6.40 -19.23
N GLU A 325 129.09 5.45 -19.73
CA GLU A 325 129.55 4.36 -20.60
C GLU A 325 130.07 4.90 -21.95
N HIS A 326 129.51 5.98 -22.50
CA HIS A 326 130.03 6.65 -23.70
C HIS A 326 131.35 7.38 -23.45
N GLU A 327 131.60 7.88 -22.24
CA GLU A 327 132.90 8.46 -21.87
C GLU A 327 133.96 7.36 -21.70
N GLN A 328 133.60 6.19 -21.16
CA GLN A 328 134.46 4.99 -21.21
C GLN A 328 134.66 4.49 -22.66
N LEU A 329 133.61 4.42 -23.47
CA LEU A 329 133.67 3.99 -24.87
C LEU A 329 134.45 4.96 -25.75
N ARG A 330 134.48 6.27 -25.48
CA ARG A 330 135.42 7.18 -26.17
C ARG A 330 136.89 6.87 -25.86
N ASN A 331 137.15 6.24 -24.72
CA ASN A 331 138.49 5.79 -24.36
C ASN A 331 138.81 4.40 -24.92
N THR A 332 137.85 3.46 -24.95
CA THR A 332 138.07 2.12 -25.53
C THR A 332 137.87 2.04 -27.05
N VAL A 333 137.12 2.94 -27.70
CA VAL A 333 137.09 3.07 -29.17
C VAL A 333 138.46 3.48 -29.70
N ARG A 334 139.19 4.34 -28.96
CA ARG A 334 140.60 4.68 -29.25
C ARG A 334 141.55 3.46 -29.19
N GLU A 335 141.14 2.38 -28.51
CA GLU A 335 141.86 1.10 -28.48
C GLU A 335 141.27 0.08 -29.48
N ALA A 336 139.96 0.14 -29.75
CA ALA A 336 139.22 -0.78 -30.60
C ALA A 336 139.32 -0.44 -32.10
N GLU A 337 139.61 0.81 -32.48
CA GLU A 337 140.06 1.15 -33.85
C GLU A 337 141.31 0.33 -34.23
N GLY A 338 142.16 -0.03 -33.24
CA GLY A 338 143.29 -0.95 -33.41
C GLY A 338 142.93 -2.44 -33.52
N ARG A 339 141.65 -2.82 -33.34
CA ARG A 339 141.15 -4.21 -33.45
C ARG A 339 140.06 -4.39 -34.51
N LEU A 340 139.37 -3.33 -34.90
CA LEU A 340 138.28 -3.34 -35.88
C LEU A 340 138.75 -3.76 -37.29
N HIS A 341 140.06 -3.71 -37.56
CA HIS A 341 140.69 -4.23 -38.78
C HIS A 341 140.80 -5.78 -38.81
N GLN A 342 140.47 -6.50 -37.74
CA GLN A 342 140.66 -7.96 -37.65
C GLN A 342 139.37 -8.79 -37.75
N LEU A 343 138.18 -8.19 -37.58
CA LEU A 343 136.91 -8.92 -37.40
C LEU A 343 135.74 -8.27 -38.17
N GLN A 344 135.96 -7.95 -39.45
CA GLN A 344 134.91 -7.55 -40.41
C GLN A 344 134.53 -8.69 -41.39
N GLU A 345 135.01 -9.91 -41.16
CA GLU A 345 135.02 -10.97 -42.17
C GLU A 345 133.82 -11.93 -42.13
N GLU A 346 133.08 -12.03 -41.01
CA GLU A 346 132.13 -13.13 -40.79
C GLU A 346 130.71 -12.71 -40.32
N GLU A 347 129.75 -13.60 -40.61
CA GLU A 347 128.37 -13.67 -40.11
C GLU A 347 127.37 -12.53 -40.40
N ALA A 348 126.95 -12.45 -41.67
CA ALA A 348 125.64 -11.93 -42.04
C ALA A 348 124.56 -13.04 -42.14
N SER A 349 123.29 -12.69 -41.89
CA SER A 349 122.03 -13.49 -42.03
C SER A 349 121.64 -14.40 -40.83
N ARG A 350 120.36 -14.66 -40.46
CA ARG A 350 119.04 -14.33 -41.06
C ARG A 350 117.83 -14.48 -40.07
N PRO A 351 116.61 -13.89 -40.28
CA PRO A 351 115.43 -13.91 -39.35
C PRO A 351 114.05 -14.41 -39.93
N ARG A 352 112.93 -14.49 -39.14
CA ARG A 352 111.44 -14.34 -39.48
C ARG A 352 110.41 -14.86 -38.39
N GLU A 353 109.20 -14.30 -38.08
CA GLU A 353 107.79 -14.13 -38.67
C GLU A 353 106.82 -15.38 -38.61
N ASP A 354 105.46 -15.38 -38.44
CA ASP A 354 104.36 -14.44 -37.97
C ASP A 354 102.91 -15.12 -37.93
N ALA A 355 101.83 -14.44 -37.38
CA ALA A 355 100.34 -14.53 -37.66
C ALA A 355 99.41 -15.69 -37.06
N LEU A 356 98.05 -15.67 -36.85
CA LEU A 356 96.92 -14.65 -36.76
C LEU A 356 95.62 -15.05 -35.91
N VAL A 357 94.33 -14.89 -36.37
CA VAL A 357 93.08 -14.55 -35.55
C VAL A 357 91.66 -15.06 -36.04
N ASP A 358 90.60 -15.02 -35.16
CA ASP A 358 89.07 -15.13 -35.32
C ASP A 358 88.35 -16.55 -35.23
N ALA A 359 87.00 -16.84 -35.20
CA ALA A 359 85.70 -16.17 -35.54
C ALA A 359 84.36 -16.70 -34.84
N LYS A 360 83.15 -16.55 -35.44
CA LYS A 360 81.74 -16.64 -34.86
C LYS A 360 80.62 -16.92 -35.96
N PRO A 361 79.24 -16.85 -35.81
CA PRO A 361 78.22 -16.90 -34.69
C PRO A 361 76.84 -17.68 -34.96
N GLU A 362 75.84 -17.59 -34.04
CA GLU A 362 74.32 -17.56 -34.18
C GLU A 362 73.36 -18.78 -34.48
N THR A 363 72.10 -18.74 -33.95
CA THR A 363 70.85 -19.48 -34.37
C THR A 363 69.56 -19.06 -33.61
N ARG A 364 68.31 -19.43 -34.05
CA ARG A 364 67.02 -18.91 -33.51
C ARG A 364 65.74 -19.77 -33.77
N GLY A 365 64.81 -19.89 -32.80
CA GLY A 365 63.34 -20.03 -33.01
C GLY A 365 62.60 -21.32 -32.54
N ILE A 366 61.74 -21.23 -31.50
CA ILE A 366 60.81 -22.30 -31.03
C ILE A 366 59.44 -21.79 -30.49
N GLY A 367 59.35 -20.55 -29.97
CA GLY A 367 58.39 -20.21 -28.90
C GLY A 367 56.89 -20.06 -29.19
N THR A 368 56.37 -20.26 -30.41
CA THR A 368 54.96 -19.93 -30.75
C THR A 368 53.96 -21.07 -30.52
N GLU A 369 54.38 -22.34 -30.65
CA GLU A 369 53.47 -23.48 -30.49
C GLU A 369 53.03 -23.69 -29.03
N ILE A 370 53.90 -23.30 -28.08
CA ILE A 370 53.67 -23.45 -26.64
C ILE A 370 52.44 -22.64 -26.19
N THR A 371 52.31 -21.40 -26.67
CA THR A 371 51.25 -20.47 -26.24
C THR A 371 49.84 -20.91 -26.65
N GLU A 372 49.69 -21.65 -27.75
CA GLU A 372 48.37 -22.14 -28.18
C GLU A 372 47.87 -23.29 -27.30
N PHE A 373 48.76 -24.20 -26.88
CA PHE A 373 48.42 -25.28 -25.95
C PHE A 373 48.15 -24.78 -24.52
N GLU A 374 48.83 -23.72 -24.06
CA GLU A 374 48.56 -23.11 -22.75
C GLU A 374 47.15 -22.52 -22.68
N GLN A 375 46.70 -21.81 -23.73
CA GLN A 375 45.36 -21.22 -23.76
C GLN A 375 44.26 -22.29 -23.76
N LEU A 376 44.42 -23.35 -24.57
CA LEU A 376 43.43 -24.43 -24.67
C LEU A 376 43.30 -25.24 -23.35
N LEU A 377 44.38 -25.30 -22.56
CA LEU A 377 44.38 -25.87 -21.21
C LEU A 377 43.66 -24.98 -20.18
N GLU A 378 43.67 -23.65 -20.35
CA GLU A 378 43.00 -22.72 -19.44
C GLU A 378 41.47 -22.72 -19.61
N ASP A 379 40.97 -22.75 -20.86
CA ASP A 379 39.53 -22.82 -21.13
C ASP A 379 38.93 -24.15 -20.63
N ALA A 380 39.60 -25.29 -20.85
CA ALA A 380 39.18 -26.59 -20.31
C ALA A 380 39.11 -26.62 -18.77
N ARG A 381 39.92 -25.80 -18.07
CA ARG A 381 39.85 -25.64 -16.61
C ARG A 381 38.65 -24.80 -16.18
N ARG A 382 38.25 -23.80 -16.96
CA ARG A 382 37.04 -22.98 -16.72
C ARG A 382 35.78 -23.85 -16.82
N ASP A 383 35.59 -24.59 -17.91
CA ASP A 383 34.42 -25.46 -18.11
C ASP A 383 34.23 -26.48 -16.97
N HIS A 384 35.33 -27.08 -16.50
CA HIS A 384 35.30 -28.01 -15.37
C HIS A 384 34.93 -27.32 -14.04
N ALA A 385 35.32 -26.06 -13.83
CA ALA A 385 34.92 -25.29 -12.65
C ALA A 385 33.42 -24.98 -12.68
N ASP A 386 32.92 -24.50 -13.82
CA ASP A 386 31.49 -24.22 -14.08
C ASP A 386 30.60 -25.44 -13.84
N VAL A 387 30.95 -26.60 -14.42
CA VAL A 387 30.20 -27.84 -14.25
C VAL A 387 30.21 -28.28 -12.78
N ARG A 388 31.34 -28.12 -12.08
CA ARG A 388 31.46 -28.44 -10.65
C ARG A 388 30.62 -27.52 -9.76
N GLU A 389 30.47 -26.25 -10.11
CA GLU A 389 29.61 -25.31 -9.40
C GLU A 389 28.12 -25.61 -9.63
N ARG A 390 27.71 -25.83 -10.89
CA ARG A 390 26.34 -26.26 -11.24
C ARG A 390 25.95 -27.56 -10.53
N LEU A 391 26.88 -28.51 -10.42
CA LEU A 391 26.68 -29.75 -9.66
C LEU A 391 26.44 -29.48 -8.15
N LYS A 392 27.28 -28.66 -7.50
CA LYS A 392 27.08 -28.27 -6.09
C LYS A 392 25.70 -27.63 -5.87
N GLY A 393 25.30 -26.69 -6.74
CA GLY A 393 24.00 -26.03 -6.66
C GLY A 393 22.84 -27.02 -6.78
N SER A 394 22.94 -27.97 -7.72
CA SER A 394 21.96 -29.06 -7.88
C SER A 394 21.88 -29.96 -6.64
N THR A 395 23.02 -30.39 -6.08
CA THR A 395 23.05 -31.20 -4.84
C THR A 395 22.40 -30.48 -3.66
N LEU A 396 22.71 -29.20 -3.44
CA LEU A 396 22.12 -28.40 -2.36
C LEU A 396 20.60 -28.20 -2.54
N LEU A 397 20.13 -28.08 -3.79
CA LEU A 397 18.70 -28.00 -4.11
C LEU A 397 18.00 -29.34 -3.81
N VAL A 398 18.61 -30.47 -4.17
CA VAL A 398 18.08 -31.82 -3.87
C VAL A 398 18.05 -32.10 -2.36
N ASP A 399 19.10 -31.75 -1.61
CA ASP A 399 19.12 -31.82 -0.14
C ASP A 399 18.00 -30.99 0.49
N SER A 400 17.75 -29.80 -0.07
CA SER A 400 16.65 -28.93 0.35
C SER A 400 15.28 -29.57 0.08
N LEU A 401 15.10 -30.20 -1.10
CA LEU A 401 13.87 -30.93 -1.43
C LEU A 401 13.63 -32.13 -0.51
N ILE A 402 14.67 -32.91 -0.17
CA ILE A 402 14.57 -34.02 0.79
C ILE A 402 14.14 -33.51 2.17
N ARG A 403 14.80 -32.47 2.69
CA ARG A 403 14.45 -31.86 3.99
C ARG A 403 13.05 -31.26 3.99
N TYR A 404 12.64 -30.64 2.88
CA TYR A 404 11.27 -30.13 2.69
C TYR A 404 10.25 -31.26 2.69
N ALA A 405 10.48 -32.33 1.94
CA ALA A 405 9.62 -33.52 1.89
C ALA A 405 9.48 -34.17 3.27
N GLN A 406 10.58 -34.38 3.99
CA GLN A 406 10.58 -34.90 5.36
C GLN A 406 9.79 -34.00 6.34
N LYS A 407 9.93 -32.68 6.24
CA LYS A 407 9.18 -31.71 7.06
C LYS A 407 7.68 -31.73 6.73
N LEU A 408 7.33 -31.76 5.43
CA LEU A 408 5.96 -31.77 4.94
C LEU A 408 5.25 -33.08 5.33
N GLY A 409 5.91 -34.23 5.16
CA GLY A 409 5.40 -35.53 5.60
C GLY A 409 5.09 -35.57 7.10
N LYS A 410 5.98 -35.02 7.94
CA LYS A 410 5.73 -34.87 9.39
C LYS A 410 4.52 -33.97 9.70
N SER A 411 4.28 -32.92 8.90
CA SER A 411 3.11 -32.04 9.08
C SER A 411 1.78 -32.65 8.61
N LEU A 412 1.83 -33.58 7.64
CA LEU A 412 0.65 -34.27 7.09
C LEU A 412 0.33 -35.60 7.78
N ALA A 413 1.26 -36.15 8.58
CA ALA A 413 1.07 -37.38 9.34
C ALA A 413 -0.25 -37.48 10.15
N PRO A 414 -0.82 -36.39 10.74
CA PRO A 414 -2.13 -36.46 11.39
C PRO A 414 -3.33 -36.69 10.45
N VAL A 415 -3.15 -36.47 9.13
CA VAL A 415 -4.16 -36.74 8.10
C VAL A 415 -3.97 -38.14 7.53
N ARG A 416 -2.74 -38.48 7.13
CA ARG A 416 -2.34 -39.81 6.65
C ARG A 416 -0.83 -39.98 6.75
N GLU A 417 -0.38 -41.21 7.05
CA GLU A 417 1.04 -41.52 7.03
C GLU A 417 1.62 -41.41 5.60
N MET A 418 2.75 -40.72 5.48
CA MET A 418 3.46 -40.45 4.22
C MET A 418 4.71 -41.33 4.13
N PRO A 419 5.11 -41.79 2.93
CA PRO A 419 6.36 -42.51 2.74
C PRO A 419 7.54 -41.64 3.20
N GLN A 420 8.48 -42.22 3.94
CA GLN A 420 9.68 -41.51 4.37
C GLN A 420 10.64 -41.36 3.19
N VAL A 421 11.02 -40.12 2.88
CA VAL A 421 12.09 -39.82 1.92
C VAL A 421 13.42 -39.88 2.67
N GLN A 422 14.27 -40.83 2.29
CA GLN A 422 15.67 -40.88 2.72
C GLN A 422 16.57 -40.47 1.56
N ASP A 423 16.30 -40.98 0.35
CA ASP A 423 17.11 -40.78 -0.85
C ASP A 423 16.36 -40.03 -1.97
N VAL A 424 17.13 -39.57 -2.96
CA VAL A 424 16.61 -38.84 -4.15
C VAL A 424 15.59 -39.67 -4.94
N SER A 425 15.74 -41.00 -4.94
CA SER A 425 14.83 -41.97 -5.56
C SER A 425 13.41 -41.93 -5.01
N ASP A 426 13.24 -41.45 -3.77
CA ASP A 426 11.96 -41.52 -3.07
C ASP A 426 11.08 -40.31 -3.40
N LEU A 427 11.68 -39.21 -3.86
CA LEU A 427 10.99 -37.95 -4.16
C LEU A 427 9.83 -38.10 -5.17
N PRO A 428 9.95 -38.80 -6.32
CA PRO A 428 8.83 -38.99 -7.25
C PRO A 428 7.66 -39.73 -6.62
N THR A 429 7.94 -40.77 -5.83
CA THR A 429 6.94 -41.55 -5.09
C THR A 429 6.27 -40.70 -4.02
N PHE A 430 7.05 -39.93 -3.25
CA PHE A 430 6.56 -38.99 -2.25
C PHE A 430 5.65 -37.93 -2.84
N PHE A 431 6.04 -37.28 -3.94
CA PHE A 431 5.19 -36.27 -4.58
C PHE A 431 3.93 -36.86 -5.20
N THR A 432 3.99 -38.09 -5.74
CA THR A 432 2.81 -38.82 -6.23
C THR A 432 1.83 -39.15 -5.09
N HIS A 433 2.34 -39.49 -3.90
CA HIS A 433 1.52 -39.67 -2.69
C HIS A 433 0.99 -38.34 -2.14
N LEU A 434 1.78 -37.28 -2.16
CA LEU A 434 1.39 -35.95 -1.71
C LEU A 434 0.17 -35.43 -2.47
N VAL A 435 0.17 -35.53 -3.81
CA VAL A 435 -0.98 -35.10 -4.64
C VAL A 435 -2.26 -35.81 -4.22
N ARG A 436 -2.23 -37.14 -4.10
CA ARG A 436 -3.38 -37.95 -3.67
C ARG A 436 -3.87 -37.58 -2.27
N ILE A 437 -2.95 -37.32 -1.33
CA ILE A 437 -3.30 -36.94 0.05
C ILE A 437 -3.87 -35.52 0.11
N VAL A 438 -3.41 -34.58 -0.72
CA VAL A 438 -4.01 -33.25 -0.85
C VAL A 438 -5.40 -33.34 -1.49
N GLU A 439 -5.60 -34.17 -2.52
CA GLU A 439 -6.91 -34.44 -3.12
C GLU A 439 -7.89 -35.06 -2.11
N GLU A 440 -7.49 -36.11 -1.38
CA GLU A 440 -8.28 -36.72 -0.31
C GLU A 440 -8.63 -35.72 0.81
N PHE A 441 -7.65 -34.90 1.24
CA PHE A 441 -7.85 -33.87 2.25
C PHE A 441 -8.84 -32.79 1.79
N LEU A 442 -8.72 -32.29 0.56
CA LEU A 442 -9.62 -31.29 0.00
C LEU A 442 -11.04 -31.86 -0.15
N ASN A 443 -11.19 -33.06 -0.73
CA ASN A 443 -12.48 -33.73 -0.87
C ASN A 443 -13.15 -33.95 0.50
N ARG A 444 -12.38 -34.35 1.51
CA ARG A 444 -12.86 -34.48 2.89
C ARG A 444 -13.27 -33.12 3.49
N ALA A 445 -12.47 -32.08 3.28
CA ALA A 445 -12.74 -30.74 3.80
C ALA A 445 -14.02 -30.13 3.20
N HIS A 446 -14.28 -30.31 1.90
CA HIS A 446 -15.52 -29.92 1.24
C HIS A 446 -16.73 -30.75 1.70
N ALA A 447 -16.54 -32.03 2.06
CA ALA A 447 -17.60 -32.89 2.59
C ALA A 447 -17.96 -32.54 4.06
N GLU A 448 -16.97 -32.21 4.90
CA GLU A 448 -17.17 -31.87 6.32
C GLU A 448 -17.56 -30.39 6.53
N MET A 449 -17.24 -29.48 5.61
CA MET A 449 -17.56 -28.05 5.70
C MET A 449 -17.99 -27.43 4.37
N PRO A 450 -19.11 -26.68 4.32
CA PRO A 450 -19.55 -26.00 3.11
C PRO A 450 -18.56 -24.88 2.72
N ASP A 451 -18.35 -24.68 1.42
CA ASP A 451 -17.31 -23.80 0.84
C ASP A 451 -17.23 -22.40 1.47
N ALA A 452 -18.37 -21.77 1.78
CA ALA A 452 -18.42 -20.46 2.41
C ALA A 452 -17.75 -20.42 3.79
N ARG A 453 -17.76 -21.54 4.54
CA ARG A 453 -17.02 -21.72 5.79
C ARG A 453 -15.54 -22.00 5.52
N LEU A 454 -15.22 -22.79 4.50
CA LEU A 454 -13.85 -23.08 4.09
C LEU A 454 -13.11 -21.78 3.71
N ILE A 455 -13.69 -21.00 2.79
CA ILE A 455 -13.19 -19.70 2.34
C ILE A 455 -13.02 -18.75 3.54
N LYS A 456 -14.00 -18.71 4.47
CA LYS A 456 -13.87 -17.88 5.68
C LYS A 456 -12.67 -18.32 6.54
N MET A 457 -12.48 -19.62 6.78
CA MET A 457 -11.37 -20.12 7.59
C MET A 457 -10.01 -19.91 6.91
N THR A 458 -9.91 -20.09 5.59
CA THR A 458 -8.69 -19.78 4.81
C THR A 458 -8.36 -18.29 4.86
N ASN A 459 -9.37 -17.42 4.73
CA ASN A 459 -9.19 -15.97 4.86
C ASN A 459 -8.80 -15.56 6.29
N GLU A 460 -9.34 -16.24 7.32
CA GLU A 460 -8.94 -15.98 8.71
C GLU A 460 -7.51 -16.46 9.00
N ALA A 461 -7.12 -17.62 8.48
CA ALA A 461 -5.76 -18.16 8.63
C ALA A 461 -4.72 -17.30 7.89
N THR A 462 -4.99 -16.89 6.65
CA THR A 462 -4.10 -15.98 5.89
C THR A 462 -3.99 -14.60 6.55
N ASN A 463 -5.08 -14.04 7.06
CA ASN A 463 -5.04 -12.79 7.84
C ASN A 463 -4.24 -12.93 9.15
N ARG A 464 -4.32 -14.08 9.84
CA ARG A 464 -3.48 -14.36 11.02
C ARG A 464 -2.00 -14.43 10.64
N VAL A 465 -1.64 -15.19 9.61
CA VAL A 465 -0.25 -15.29 9.11
C VAL A 465 0.28 -13.92 8.67
N PHE A 466 -0.51 -13.11 7.95
CA PHE A 466 -0.13 -11.75 7.58
C PHE A 466 0.07 -10.84 8.80
N THR A 467 -0.78 -10.97 9.82
CA THR A 467 -0.64 -10.23 11.09
C THR A 467 0.60 -10.67 11.87
N GLU A 468 0.95 -11.95 11.84
CA GLU A 468 2.14 -12.52 12.49
C GLU A 468 3.42 -12.12 11.73
N GLN A 469 3.43 -12.17 10.40
CA GLN A 469 4.51 -11.61 9.57
C GLN A 469 4.68 -10.11 9.84
N GLY A 470 3.58 -9.35 9.92
CA GLY A 470 3.61 -7.94 10.31
C GLY A 470 4.27 -7.72 11.67
N LYS A 471 3.93 -8.53 12.68
CA LYS A 471 4.58 -8.48 14.00
C LYS A 471 6.07 -8.83 13.93
N LEU A 472 6.45 -9.90 13.23
CA LEU A 472 7.84 -10.34 13.07
C LEU A 472 8.71 -9.29 12.35
N LEU A 473 8.14 -8.53 11.42
CA LEU A 473 8.82 -7.40 10.77
C LEU A 473 8.99 -6.16 11.68
N HIS A 474 8.22 -6.05 12.76
CA HIS A 474 8.37 -5.00 13.77
C HIS A 474 9.14 -5.47 15.03
N ASP A 475 9.33 -6.78 15.17
CA ASP A 475 10.08 -7.41 16.25
C ASP A 475 11.59 -7.21 16.03
N LYS A 476 12.18 -6.35 16.87
CA LYS A 476 13.61 -6.01 16.83
C LYS A 476 14.52 -7.17 17.20
N GLU A 477 14.04 -8.16 17.94
CA GLU A 477 14.80 -9.36 18.29
C GLU A 477 14.74 -10.40 17.18
N PHE A 478 13.57 -10.57 16.53
CA PHE A 478 13.45 -11.35 15.30
C PHE A 478 14.32 -10.79 14.17
N LEU A 479 14.30 -9.47 13.94
CA LEU A 479 15.16 -8.80 12.96
C LEU A 479 16.64 -9.04 13.28
N ARG A 480 17.09 -8.81 14.52
CA ARG A 480 18.48 -9.11 14.93
C ARG A 480 18.88 -10.57 14.73
N SER A 481 17.95 -11.50 14.85
CA SER A 481 18.22 -12.95 14.77
C SER A 481 18.18 -13.52 13.35
N ASN A 482 17.33 -12.97 12.48
CA ASN A 482 17.13 -13.44 11.09
C ASN A 482 17.78 -12.56 10.02
N CYS A 483 18.16 -11.31 10.32
CA CYS A 483 19.12 -10.56 9.51
C CYS A 483 20.54 -11.13 9.72
N ARG A 484 20.74 -12.39 9.33
CA ARG A 484 22.05 -13.06 9.24
C ARG A 484 22.90 -12.57 8.08
N VAL A 485 22.42 -11.58 7.31
CA VAL A 485 23.31 -10.59 6.70
C VAL A 485 23.92 -9.80 7.86
N VAL A 486 25.00 -10.35 8.41
CA VAL A 486 25.94 -9.57 9.23
C VAL A 486 26.35 -8.40 8.35
N THR A 487 25.99 -7.18 8.72
CA THR A 487 26.56 -5.96 8.13
C THR A 487 28.01 -5.88 8.59
N GLN A 488 28.84 -6.69 7.96
CA GLN A 488 30.18 -7.00 8.44
C GLN A 488 31.07 -5.78 8.25
N ASP A 489 31.50 -5.26 9.40
CA ASP A 489 32.61 -4.34 9.57
C ASP A 489 32.56 -3.01 8.81
N GLN A 490 32.26 -1.94 9.56
CA GLN A 490 33.00 -0.67 9.43
C GLN A 490 34.45 -0.83 9.95
N GLY A 491 35.13 -1.89 9.50
CA GLY A 491 36.45 -2.31 9.95
C GLY A 491 37.46 -2.07 8.85
N LYS A 492 38.51 -1.32 9.18
CA LYS A 492 39.62 -1.05 8.25
C LYS A 492 40.37 -2.34 7.97
N VAL A 493 40.36 -2.81 6.72
CA VAL A 493 41.28 -3.81 6.21
C VAL A 493 41.82 -3.29 4.88
N ASP A 494 43.14 -3.10 4.81
CA ASP A 494 43.85 -3.00 3.53
C ASP A 494 43.70 -4.34 2.79
N ASP A 495 43.09 -4.35 1.61
CA ASP A 495 43.37 -5.43 0.66
C ASP A 495 43.40 -4.96 -0.80
N ARG A 496 44.48 -5.35 -1.49
CA ARG A 496 44.82 -4.93 -2.85
C ARG A 496 44.36 -5.98 -3.85
N VAL A 497 43.05 -6.14 -4.02
CA VAL A 497 42.51 -7.06 -5.06
C VAL A 497 41.91 -6.26 -6.21
N LYS A 498 42.59 -6.33 -7.37
CA LYS A 498 42.13 -5.74 -8.63
C LYS A 498 40.72 -6.24 -8.96
N LYS A 499 39.76 -5.33 -9.16
CA LYS A 499 38.54 -5.64 -9.92
C LYS A 499 38.54 -4.84 -11.22
N LYS A 500 38.25 -5.55 -12.31
CA LYS A 500 38.29 -5.05 -13.69
C LYS A 500 37.16 -4.06 -13.92
N GLU A 501 37.37 -3.09 -14.83
CA GLU A 501 36.28 -2.32 -15.41
C GLU A 501 35.20 -3.28 -15.92
N SER A 502 33.97 -3.09 -15.45
CA SER A 502 32.79 -3.84 -15.85
C SER A 502 31.76 -2.83 -16.31
N GLN A 503 31.16 -3.05 -17.47
CA GLN A 503 29.99 -2.29 -17.93
C GLN A 503 28.85 -2.44 -16.90
N PRO A 504 27.91 -1.47 -16.82
CA PRO A 504 26.73 -1.59 -15.95
C PRO A 504 26.06 -2.95 -16.15
N GLY A 505 25.88 -3.67 -15.05
CA GLY A 505 25.62 -5.11 -15.08
C GLY A 505 24.29 -5.45 -15.74
N GLU A 506 24.20 -6.64 -16.36
CA GLU A 506 22.94 -7.13 -16.91
C GLU A 506 21.83 -7.18 -15.84
N ASP A 507 22.18 -7.37 -14.57
CA ASP A 507 21.26 -7.30 -13.42
C ASP A 507 20.59 -5.92 -13.27
N GLU A 508 21.33 -4.80 -13.33
CA GLU A 508 20.73 -3.45 -13.25
C GLU A 508 19.81 -3.17 -14.43
N ARG A 509 20.17 -3.69 -15.60
CA ARG A 509 19.35 -3.59 -16.81
C ARG A 509 18.07 -4.42 -16.69
N LEU A 510 18.17 -5.65 -16.16
CA LEU A 510 17.03 -6.53 -15.92
C LEU A 510 16.08 -5.95 -14.88
N ASP A 511 16.59 -5.37 -13.79
CA ASP A 511 15.78 -4.65 -12.79
C ASP A 511 15.05 -3.45 -13.40
N MET A 512 15.71 -2.71 -14.31
CA MET A 512 15.11 -1.59 -15.03
C MET A 512 14.03 -2.06 -16.03
N GLU A 513 14.26 -3.15 -16.75
CA GLU A 513 13.27 -3.78 -17.63
C GLU A 513 12.07 -4.32 -16.83
N PHE A 514 12.28 -4.94 -15.67
CA PHE A 514 11.22 -5.37 -14.74
C PHE A 514 10.42 -4.20 -14.16
N ALA A 515 11.07 -3.09 -13.80
CA ALA A 515 10.39 -1.89 -13.32
C ALA A 515 9.45 -1.32 -14.39
N ASN A 516 9.93 -1.24 -15.63
CA ASN A 516 9.15 -0.77 -16.79
C ASN A 516 7.96 -1.68 -17.11
N GLU A 517 8.13 -3.02 -17.13
CA GLU A 517 7.01 -3.94 -17.38
C GLU A 517 5.98 -3.90 -16.22
N ARG A 518 6.43 -3.78 -14.97
CA ARG A 518 5.53 -3.61 -13.81
C ARG A 518 4.69 -2.33 -13.92
N GLU A 519 5.25 -1.23 -14.43
CA GLU A 519 4.48 -0.01 -14.68
C GLU A 519 3.52 -0.14 -15.88
N ARG A 520 3.96 -0.79 -16.97
CA ARG A 520 3.08 -1.11 -18.11
C ARG A 520 1.86 -1.93 -17.68
N LEU A 521 2.06 -2.97 -16.86
CA LEU A 521 0.99 -3.82 -16.33
C LEU A 521 0.02 -3.06 -15.42
N LYS A 522 0.50 -2.14 -14.57
CA LYS A 522 -0.38 -1.24 -13.78
C LYS A 522 -1.28 -0.41 -14.71
N LYS A 523 -0.71 0.15 -15.78
CA LYS A 523 -1.45 0.96 -16.76
C LYS A 523 -2.50 0.13 -17.48
N GLU A 524 -2.12 -1.03 -18.02
CA GLU A 524 -3.06 -1.97 -18.65
C GLU A 524 -4.23 -2.38 -17.74
N VAL A 525 -3.98 -2.58 -16.44
CA VAL A 525 -5.04 -2.90 -15.46
C VAL A 525 -5.93 -1.68 -15.19
N SER A 526 -5.36 -0.49 -15.04
CA SER A 526 -6.10 0.77 -14.86
C SER A 526 -7.03 1.03 -16.05
N ASP A 527 -6.52 0.88 -17.28
CA ASP A 527 -7.29 1.10 -18.51
C ASP A 527 -8.43 0.07 -18.63
N LYS A 528 -8.19 -1.21 -18.29
CA LYS A 528 -9.22 -2.28 -18.27
C LYS A 528 -10.30 -2.03 -17.20
N VAL A 529 -9.98 -1.41 -16.07
CA VAL A 529 -10.96 -0.99 -15.05
C VAL A 529 -11.80 0.19 -15.57
N ALA A 530 -11.16 1.22 -16.11
CA ALA A 530 -11.85 2.37 -16.68
C ALA A 530 -12.78 1.98 -17.85
N GLU A 531 -12.34 1.06 -18.71
CA GLU A 531 -13.18 0.53 -19.79
C GLU A 531 -14.36 -0.29 -19.25
N ARG A 532 -14.15 -1.11 -18.23
CA ARG A 532 -15.23 -1.88 -17.57
C ARG A 532 -16.28 -0.97 -16.96
N ASP A 533 -15.88 0.10 -16.28
CA ASP A 533 -16.79 1.06 -15.67
C ASP A 533 -17.50 1.93 -16.71
N ALA A 534 -16.85 2.25 -17.84
CA ALA A 534 -17.49 2.88 -19.00
C ALA A 534 -18.52 1.96 -19.68
N ARG A 535 -18.24 0.64 -19.75
CA ARG A 535 -19.15 -0.39 -20.30
C ARG A 535 -20.31 -0.75 -19.37
N MET A 536 -20.28 -0.38 -18.08
CA MET A 536 -21.36 -0.64 -17.13
C MET A 536 -22.59 0.27 -17.41
N PRO A 537 -23.75 -0.27 -17.81
CA PRO A 537 -24.89 0.55 -18.21
C PRO A 537 -25.51 1.25 -16.99
N LYS A 538 -25.50 2.59 -17.02
CA LYS A 538 -25.92 3.50 -15.92
C LYS A 538 -27.37 3.34 -15.42
N GLY A 539 -28.18 2.47 -16.03
CA GLY A 539 -29.58 2.22 -15.66
C GLY A 539 -29.83 1.20 -14.55
N ARG A 540 -28.85 0.37 -14.15
CA ARG A 540 -29.14 -0.80 -13.29
C ARG A 540 -29.43 -0.48 -11.80
N SER A 541 -29.18 0.75 -11.35
CA SER A 541 -29.24 1.12 -9.91
C SER A 541 -30.66 1.36 -9.34
N GLN A 542 -31.72 1.37 -10.15
CA GLN A 542 -33.09 1.62 -9.66
C GLN A 542 -33.95 0.35 -9.49
N LEU A 543 -33.54 -0.80 -10.03
CA LEU A 543 -34.41 -1.96 -10.24
C LEU A 543 -34.53 -2.95 -9.06
N VAL A 544 -34.06 -2.57 -7.86
CA VAL A 544 -34.07 -3.44 -6.65
C VAL A 544 -35.23 -3.12 -5.70
N ARG A 545 -36.04 -2.08 -5.97
CA ARG A 545 -37.00 -1.53 -4.99
C ARG A 545 -38.46 -1.99 -5.13
N ILE A 546 -38.81 -2.83 -6.11
CA ILE A 546 -40.20 -3.25 -6.40
C ILE A 546 -40.33 -4.78 -6.52
N ARG A 547 -40.41 -5.48 -5.37
CA ARG A 547 -40.91 -6.88 -5.29
C ARG A 547 -41.20 -7.36 -3.84
N ARG A 548 -41.92 -6.56 -3.04
CA ARG A 548 -42.49 -6.96 -1.72
C ARG A 548 -43.91 -6.41 -1.47
N ARG A 549 -44.72 -6.57 -2.51
CA ARG A 549 -46.19 -6.57 -2.63
C ARG A 549 -46.42 -7.39 -3.92
N ASP A 550 -47.28 -8.40 -3.99
CA ASP A 550 -48.44 -8.72 -3.14
C ASP A 550 -48.41 -10.16 -2.61
N SER A 551 -48.99 -10.39 -1.43
CA SER A 551 -49.19 -11.71 -0.79
C SER A 551 -50.11 -11.59 0.43
N HIS A 552 -51.38 -11.23 0.23
CA HIS A 552 -52.48 -11.35 1.21
C HIS A 552 -53.83 -11.27 0.51
#